data_AF-A0A7M5VA13-F1
#
_entry.id   AF-A0A7M5VA13-F1
#
_cell.length_a   1.000
_cell.length_b   1.000
_cell.length_c   1.000
_cell.angle_alpha   90.00
_cell.angle_beta   90.00
_cell.angle_gamma   90.00
#
_symmetry.space_group_name_H-M   'P 1'
#
loop_
_entity.id
_entity.type
_entity.pdbx_description
1 polymer ?
#
loop_
_entity_poly.entity_id
_entity_poly.type
_entity_poly.pdbx_seq_one_letter_code
_entity_poly.pdbx_strand_id
1 'polypeptide(L)'
;MVEKMLSGGYDVEFATVYPEDNVTCAICLFILREPMQAIECGHRFCKSCVADLKKGDNGKHMCPEDRSEMNLFPDKGKEREILGRAVKCTNVRNGCSSVQELRNLEDHKEQCDFKIVKCVVESCAEEFQRRYEDQHYKKCKYRMVQCPFCNEDYISAFEEEHIEDCEEFLECCDFCDTVGIPRSKMNDHLTKACKKIPHSCKFASIGCQEKMILDKLRSHQSIATEHHLNLALDKICEQQDEIISLRNSQTKFSNLFNQRVGLSLKENHVWTILGFDEKLRLAKQQSDYLELTEDFYTSQGYKLNCCLESSRPFTPDNDDSKRRWFALYFCTIEGNFDEILKWPLVMSIEPSIGNDERDLLTLTTEFPKSFAKPPHGEGGYGYKQFTSEAQIMNVITDGTLTINIKTKQL
;
A
#
# COMPACT_ATOMS: atom_id res chain seq x y z
N MET A 1 13.11 -5.17 -31.74
CA MET A 1 12.38 -5.64 -32.94
C MET A 1 13.32 -5.49 -34.12
N VAL A 2 13.76 -6.59 -34.71
CA VAL A 2 14.64 -6.56 -35.89
C VAL A 2 13.75 -6.15 -37.06
N GLU A 3 14.01 -4.99 -37.68
CA GLU A 3 13.47 -4.67 -39.00
C GLU A 3 13.75 -5.87 -39.89
N LYS A 4 12.71 -6.58 -40.30
CA LYS A 4 12.83 -7.71 -41.21
C LYS A 4 13.28 -7.11 -42.53
N MET A 5 14.60 -7.11 -42.79
CA MET A 5 15.15 -6.65 -44.06
C MET A 5 14.40 -7.38 -45.17
N LEU A 6 13.68 -6.61 -46.00
CA LEU A 6 12.94 -7.16 -47.14
C LEU A 6 13.97 -7.79 -48.07
N SER A 7 14.08 -9.12 -48.04
CA SER A 7 15.00 -9.87 -48.88
C SER A 7 14.38 -10.08 -50.26
N GLY A 8 15.18 -9.82 -51.31
CA GLY A 8 14.79 -10.01 -52.71
C GLY A 8 14.22 -8.75 -53.37
N GLY A 9 13.60 -8.96 -54.53
CA GLY A 9 13.04 -7.90 -55.35
C GLY A 9 11.67 -7.39 -54.88
N TYR A 10 11.02 -6.59 -55.72
CA TYR A 10 9.61 -6.21 -55.55
C TYR A 10 8.71 -7.26 -56.19
N ASP A 11 7.91 -7.93 -55.35
CA ASP A 11 6.85 -8.86 -55.78
C ASP A 11 5.55 -8.08 -56.06
N VAL A 12 5.52 -7.43 -57.22
CA VAL A 12 4.41 -6.57 -57.66
C VAL A 12 4.22 -6.67 -59.17
N GLU A 13 3.02 -6.38 -59.64
CA GLU A 13 2.71 -6.34 -61.06
C GLU A 13 2.78 -4.91 -61.61
N PHE A 14 3.49 -4.71 -62.73
CA PHE A 14 3.41 -3.46 -63.48
C PHE A 14 2.00 -3.25 -64.05
N ALA A 15 1.54 -2.00 -64.07
CA ALA A 15 0.24 -1.64 -64.63
C ALA A 15 0.24 -1.71 -66.17
N THR A 16 1.40 -1.51 -66.79
CA THR A 16 1.62 -1.58 -68.24
C THR A 16 2.67 -2.63 -68.57
N VAL A 17 2.48 -3.37 -69.67
CA VAL A 17 3.49 -4.28 -70.20
C VAL A 17 4.58 -3.43 -70.85
N TYR A 18 5.80 -3.52 -70.34
CA TYR A 18 6.94 -2.83 -70.91
C TYR A 18 7.74 -3.79 -71.82
N PRO A 19 7.83 -3.56 -73.14
CA PRO A 19 8.32 -4.55 -74.10
C PRO A 19 9.81 -4.91 -74.05
N GLU A 20 10.66 -4.19 -73.28
CA GLU A 20 12.12 -4.27 -73.43
C GLU A 20 12.94 -4.48 -72.14
N ASP A 21 12.31 -4.79 -71.00
CA ASP A 21 12.96 -4.46 -69.73
C ASP A 21 13.61 -5.60 -68.95
N ASN A 22 14.94 -5.62 -68.98
CA ASN A 22 15.84 -6.29 -68.03
C ASN A 22 15.76 -5.68 -66.62
N VAL A 23 14.56 -5.66 -66.02
CA VAL A 23 14.31 -5.16 -64.66
C VAL A 23 14.06 -6.28 -63.66
N THR A 24 14.18 -7.53 -64.08
CA THR A 24 14.02 -8.71 -63.23
C THR A 24 15.37 -9.19 -62.73
N CYS A 25 15.44 -9.56 -61.47
CA CYS A 25 16.63 -10.17 -60.88
C CYS A 25 16.71 -11.66 -61.23
N ALA A 26 17.82 -12.13 -61.80
CA ALA A 26 17.97 -13.56 -62.13
C ALA A 26 18.09 -14.49 -60.90
N ILE A 27 18.27 -13.95 -59.69
CA ILE A 27 18.36 -14.73 -58.44
C ILE A 27 16.97 -14.95 -57.81
N CYS A 28 16.21 -13.87 -57.58
CA CYS A 28 14.90 -13.96 -56.92
C CYS A 28 13.70 -13.92 -57.89
N LEU A 29 13.95 -13.69 -59.18
CA LEU A 29 12.95 -13.61 -60.25
C LEU A 29 11.89 -12.51 -60.10
N PHE A 30 12.08 -11.59 -59.14
CA PHE A 30 11.26 -10.40 -58.93
C PHE A 30 11.91 -9.14 -59.52
N ILE A 31 11.14 -8.04 -59.58
CA ILE A 31 11.63 -6.73 -60.03
C ILE A 31 12.79 -6.27 -59.13
N LEU A 32 13.89 -5.79 -59.70
CA LEU A 32 15.10 -5.43 -58.96
C LEU A 32 14.83 -4.40 -57.86
N ARG A 33 15.24 -4.72 -56.62
CA ARG A 33 15.25 -3.82 -55.45
C ARG A 33 16.68 -3.44 -55.10
N GLU A 34 16.94 -2.14 -54.95
CA GLU A 34 18.30 -1.59 -54.79
C GLU A 34 19.28 -2.27 -55.77
N PRO A 35 19.09 -2.13 -57.10
CA PRO A 35 19.85 -2.89 -58.09
C PRO A 35 21.36 -2.67 -57.95
N MET A 36 22.11 -3.78 -57.94
CA MET A 36 23.56 -3.84 -58.05
C MET A 36 23.92 -4.34 -59.44
N GLN A 37 24.79 -3.63 -60.16
CA GLN A 37 25.27 -4.02 -61.47
C GLN A 37 26.69 -4.58 -61.37
N ALA A 38 26.95 -5.69 -62.05
CA ALA A 38 28.28 -6.23 -62.25
C ALA A 38 29.06 -5.39 -63.27
N ILE A 39 30.25 -4.91 -62.92
CA ILE A 39 31.07 -4.06 -63.80
C ILE A 39 31.50 -4.81 -65.06
N GLU A 40 31.88 -6.08 -64.91
CA GLU A 40 32.53 -6.88 -65.94
C GLU A 40 31.56 -7.41 -66.99
N CYS A 41 30.35 -7.80 -66.59
CA CYS A 41 29.35 -8.42 -67.48
C CYS A 41 28.05 -7.62 -67.63
N GLY A 42 27.82 -6.59 -66.81
CA GLY A 42 26.63 -5.74 -66.93
C GLY A 42 25.33 -6.32 -66.37
N HIS A 43 25.32 -7.57 -65.89
CA HIS A 43 24.16 -8.20 -65.26
C HIS A 43 23.76 -7.48 -63.96
N ARG A 44 22.46 -7.51 -63.64
CA ARG A 44 21.87 -6.77 -62.51
C ARG A 44 21.18 -7.70 -61.53
N PHE A 45 21.36 -7.43 -60.25
CA PHE A 45 20.78 -8.22 -59.17
C PHE A 45 20.28 -7.32 -58.04
N CYS A 46 19.38 -7.82 -57.19
CA CYS A 46 19.02 -7.07 -55.98
C CYS A 46 20.20 -7.07 -55.01
N LYS A 47 20.43 -5.95 -54.30
CA LYS A 47 21.47 -5.83 -53.28
C LYS A 47 21.47 -6.97 -52.27
N SER A 48 20.30 -7.33 -51.74
CA SER A 48 20.18 -8.45 -50.79
C SER A 48 20.51 -9.79 -51.45
N CYS A 49 20.13 -10.01 -52.71
CA CYS A 49 20.37 -11.27 -53.41
C CYS A 49 21.86 -11.54 -53.65
N VAL A 50 22.64 -10.50 -53.93
CA VAL A 50 24.10 -10.64 -54.11
C VAL A 50 24.86 -10.67 -52.78
N ALA A 51 24.31 -10.07 -51.72
CA ALA A 51 24.89 -10.16 -50.39
C ALA A 51 24.95 -11.61 -49.88
N ASP A 52 23.98 -12.43 -50.25
CA ASP A 52 23.89 -13.85 -49.88
C ASP A 52 24.74 -14.78 -50.78
N LEU A 53 25.39 -14.26 -51.83
CA LEU A 53 26.23 -15.07 -52.71
C LEU A 53 27.56 -15.41 -52.04
N LYS A 54 27.94 -16.69 -52.10
CA LYS A 54 29.27 -17.14 -51.69
C LYS A 54 30.34 -16.48 -52.57
N LYS A 55 31.41 -16.03 -51.92
CA LYS A 55 32.62 -15.52 -52.60
C LYS A 55 33.47 -16.70 -53.06
N GLY A 56 34.12 -16.56 -54.22
CA GLY A 56 35.12 -17.51 -54.69
C GLY A 56 36.40 -17.44 -53.86
N ASP A 57 37.37 -18.32 -54.17
CA ASP A 57 38.64 -18.46 -53.43
C ASP A 57 39.48 -17.17 -53.41
N ASN A 58 39.27 -16.28 -54.38
CA ASN A 58 39.90 -14.97 -54.51
C ASN A 58 39.16 -13.85 -53.73
N GLY A 59 38.10 -14.19 -52.98
CA GLY A 59 37.27 -13.24 -52.23
C GLY A 59 36.30 -12.41 -53.07
N LYS A 60 36.18 -12.66 -54.39
CA LYS A 60 35.26 -11.97 -55.29
C LYS A 60 33.95 -12.72 -55.48
N HIS A 61 32.89 -12.02 -55.88
CA HIS A 61 31.63 -12.66 -56.26
C HIS A 61 31.70 -13.21 -57.68
N MET A 62 31.02 -14.32 -57.92
CA MET A 62 30.84 -14.91 -59.24
C MET A 62 29.43 -14.60 -59.73
N CYS A 63 29.32 -14.08 -60.95
CA CYS A 63 28.04 -13.77 -61.56
C CYS A 63 27.19 -15.04 -61.72
N PRO A 64 25.95 -15.08 -61.18
CA PRO A 64 25.07 -16.24 -61.33
C PRO A 64 24.65 -16.56 -62.76
N GLU A 65 24.67 -15.58 -63.67
CA GLU A 65 24.19 -15.75 -65.04
C GLU A 65 25.25 -16.33 -65.99
N ASP A 66 26.49 -15.82 -65.93
CA ASP A 66 27.57 -16.17 -66.87
C ASP A 66 28.85 -16.68 -66.20
N ARG A 67 28.88 -16.73 -64.86
CA ARG A 67 30.03 -17.17 -64.05
C ARG A 67 31.29 -16.33 -64.25
N SER A 68 31.17 -15.06 -64.66
CA SER A 68 32.31 -14.14 -64.63
C SER A 68 32.64 -13.73 -63.19
N GLU A 69 33.92 -13.48 -62.90
CA GLU A 69 34.28 -12.71 -61.70
C GLU A 69 33.64 -11.32 -61.80
N MET A 70 32.97 -10.87 -60.73
CA MET A 70 32.27 -9.59 -60.75
C MET A 70 32.58 -8.71 -59.54
N ASN A 71 32.78 -7.43 -59.84
CA ASN A 71 32.70 -6.33 -58.89
C ASN A 71 31.32 -5.67 -59.02
N LEU A 72 30.69 -5.34 -57.90
CA LEU A 72 29.32 -4.85 -57.85
C LEU A 72 29.29 -3.38 -57.45
N PHE A 73 28.49 -2.58 -58.17
CA PHE A 73 28.21 -1.19 -57.80
C PHE A 73 26.70 -0.92 -57.80
N PRO A 74 26.21 -0.01 -56.94
CA PRO A 74 24.80 0.38 -56.94
C PRO A 74 24.41 1.08 -58.25
N ASP A 75 23.44 0.54 -58.98
CA ASP A 75 22.92 1.12 -60.21
C ASP A 75 21.79 2.12 -59.88
N LYS A 76 22.18 3.32 -59.45
CA LYS A 76 21.24 4.40 -59.10
C LYS A 76 20.39 4.89 -60.27
N GLY A 77 20.86 4.71 -61.51
CA GLY A 77 20.11 5.05 -62.72
C GLY A 77 18.93 4.10 -62.90
N LYS A 78 19.21 2.80 -62.90
CA LYS A 78 18.18 1.76 -63.03
C LYS A 78 17.24 1.74 -61.82
N GLU A 79 17.74 2.03 -60.61
CA GLU A 79 16.91 2.19 -59.42
C GLU A 79 15.85 3.28 -59.61
N ARG A 80 16.25 4.47 -60.09
CA ARG A 80 15.32 5.59 -60.33
C ARG A 80 14.27 5.24 -61.39
N GLU A 81 14.69 4.56 -62.45
CA GLU A 81 13.82 4.10 -63.53
C GLU A 81 12.76 3.11 -63.01
N ILE A 82 13.19 2.07 -62.28
CA ILE A 82 12.29 1.06 -61.69
C ILE A 82 11.30 1.69 -60.72
N LEU A 83 11.79 2.56 -59.83
CA LEU A 83 10.96 3.25 -58.84
C LEU A 83 9.94 4.21 -59.45
N GLY A 84 10.15 4.70 -60.68
CA GLY A 84 9.22 5.56 -61.41
C GLY A 84 8.18 4.80 -62.23
N ARG A 85 8.21 3.46 -62.28
CA ARG A 85 7.24 2.67 -63.05
C ARG A 85 5.91 2.54 -62.31
N ALA A 86 4.83 2.54 -63.09
CA ALA A 86 3.49 2.37 -62.58
C ALA A 86 3.23 0.89 -62.21
N VAL A 87 2.82 0.64 -60.97
CA VAL A 87 2.52 -0.68 -60.42
C VAL A 87 1.11 -0.72 -59.86
N LYS A 88 0.49 -1.90 -59.89
CA LYS A 88 -0.79 -2.15 -59.23
C LYS A 88 -0.59 -2.40 -57.74
N CYS A 89 -1.57 -2.02 -56.93
CA CYS A 89 -1.59 -2.38 -55.51
C CYS A 89 -1.66 -3.90 -55.32
N THR A 90 -0.95 -4.43 -54.32
CA THR A 90 -0.98 -5.86 -53.96
C THR A 90 -2.37 -6.32 -53.46
N ASN A 91 -3.22 -5.39 -53.02
CA ASN A 91 -4.61 -5.65 -52.64
C ASN A 91 -5.58 -5.66 -53.84
N VAL A 92 -5.10 -5.82 -55.07
CA VAL A 92 -5.95 -5.91 -56.27
C VAL A 92 -6.99 -7.03 -56.17
N ARG A 93 -6.63 -8.17 -55.56
CA ARG A 93 -7.56 -9.29 -55.30
C ARG A 93 -8.65 -8.94 -54.30
N ASN A 94 -8.38 -7.99 -53.41
CA ASN A 94 -9.33 -7.46 -52.44
C ASN A 94 -10.16 -6.30 -53.02
N GLY A 95 -9.92 -5.89 -54.28
CA GLY A 95 -10.69 -4.85 -54.97
C GLY A 95 -9.97 -3.51 -55.11
N CYS A 96 -8.70 -3.38 -54.70
CA CYS A 96 -7.95 -2.15 -54.91
C CYS A 96 -7.57 -1.97 -56.39
N SER A 97 -8.09 -0.94 -57.03
CA SER A 97 -7.75 -0.58 -58.42
C SER A 97 -6.67 0.50 -58.52
N SER A 98 -5.97 0.82 -57.42
CA SER A 98 -4.94 1.86 -57.42
C SER A 98 -3.75 1.48 -58.29
N VAL A 99 -3.29 2.46 -59.06
CA VAL A 99 -2.05 2.41 -59.84
C VAL A 99 -1.23 3.64 -59.44
N GLN A 100 0.00 3.42 -59.00
CA GLN A 100 0.92 4.49 -58.63
C GLN A 100 2.36 4.12 -58.99
N GLU A 101 3.28 5.07 -58.89
CA GLU A 101 4.71 4.77 -59.00
C GLU A 101 5.16 3.82 -57.89
N LEU A 102 6.07 2.90 -58.21
CA LEU A 102 6.60 1.92 -57.26
C LEU A 102 7.19 2.56 -56.00
N ARG A 103 7.80 3.74 -56.11
CA ARG A 103 8.29 4.52 -54.94
C ARG A 103 7.21 4.88 -53.93
N ASN A 104 5.97 5.06 -54.36
CA ASN A 104 4.84 5.48 -53.51
C ASN A 104 3.97 4.29 -53.06
N LEU A 105 4.35 3.06 -53.43
CA LEU A 105 3.52 1.88 -53.16
C LEU A 105 3.45 1.55 -51.67
N GLU A 106 4.54 1.73 -50.92
CA GLU A 106 4.53 1.45 -49.47
C GLU A 106 3.63 2.43 -48.72
N ASP A 107 3.72 3.73 -49.02
CA ASP A 107 2.82 4.76 -48.46
C ASP A 107 1.34 4.43 -48.74
N HIS A 108 1.04 4.00 -49.98
CA HIS A 108 -0.30 3.54 -50.31
C HIS A 108 -0.72 2.29 -49.51
N LYS A 109 0.16 1.29 -49.36
CA LYS A 109 -0.16 0.06 -48.61
C LYS A 109 -0.50 0.36 -47.15
N GLU A 110 0.10 1.37 -46.55
CA GLU A 110 -0.24 1.79 -45.19
C GLU A 110 -1.68 2.32 -45.10
N GLN A 111 -2.13 3.05 -46.11
CA GLN A 111 -3.42 3.74 -46.13
C GLN A 111 -4.49 3.04 -46.99
N CYS A 112 -4.17 1.88 -47.57
CA CYS A 112 -5.04 1.20 -48.52
C CYS A 112 -6.35 0.74 -47.85
N ASP A 113 -7.47 1.29 -48.31
CA ASP A 113 -8.83 0.94 -47.88
C ASP A 113 -9.20 -0.54 -48.03
N PHE A 114 -8.56 -1.23 -48.97
CA PHE A 114 -8.80 -2.64 -49.28
C PHE A 114 -7.80 -3.58 -48.59
N LYS A 115 -6.89 -3.04 -47.77
CA LYS A 115 -6.02 -3.84 -46.90
C LYS A 115 -6.87 -4.56 -45.87
N ILE A 116 -6.61 -5.86 -45.69
CA ILE A 116 -7.20 -6.62 -44.60
C ILE A 116 -6.50 -6.22 -43.29
N VAL A 117 -7.30 -5.76 -42.33
CA VAL A 117 -6.87 -5.35 -41.00
C VAL A 117 -7.63 -6.18 -39.96
N LYS A 118 -7.02 -6.34 -38.78
CA LYS A 118 -7.67 -6.92 -37.61
C LYS A 118 -8.43 -5.83 -36.86
N CYS A 119 -9.47 -6.21 -36.11
CA CYS A 119 -10.10 -5.31 -35.18
C CYS A 119 -9.07 -4.67 -34.22
N VAL A 120 -9.25 -3.38 -33.92
CA VAL A 120 -8.43 -2.64 -32.95
C VAL A 120 -8.65 -3.11 -31.50
N VAL A 121 -9.76 -3.81 -31.24
CA VAL A 121 -10.08 -4.37 -29.92
C VAL A 121 -9.42 -5.75 -29.81
N GLU A 122 -8.51 -5.93 -28.85
CA GLU A 122 -7.71 -7.16 -28.71
C GLU A 122 -8.55 -8.43 -28.55
N SER A 123 -9.69 -8.35 -27.84
CA SER A 123 -10.60 -9.48 -27.64
C SER A 123 -11.42 -9.83 -28.90
N CYS A 124 -11.35 -9.02 -29.95
CA CYS A 124 -12.02 -9.27 -31.22
C CYS A 124 -11.02 -9.78 -32.27
N ALA A 125 -11.20 -11.03 -32.70
CA ALA A 125 -10.34 -11.67 -33.70
C ALA A 125 -10.83 -11.49 -35.16
N GLU A 126 -11.83 -10.65 -35.41
CA GLU A 126 -12.37 -10.44 -36.75
C GLU A 126 -11.38 -9.69 -37.66
N GLU A 127 -11.34 -10.11 -38.93
CA GLU A 127 -10.55 -9.49 -40.00
C GLU A 127 -11.47 -8.93 -41.09
N PHE A 128 -11.19 -7.72 -41.56
CA PHE A 128 -12.02 -7.03 -42.55
C PHE A 128 -11.19 -6.03 -43.36
N GLN A 129 -11.74 -5.53 -44.46
CA GLN A 129 -11.11 -4.44 -45.22
C GLN A 129 -11.14 -3.14 -44.40
N ARG A 130 -10.03 -2.39 -44.37
CA ARG A 130 -9.89 -1.13 -43.62
C ARG A 130 -11.09 -0.18 -43.80
N ARG A 131 -11.65 -0.06 -45.00
CA ARG A 131 -12.85 0.76 -45.26
C ARG A 131 -14.09 0.42 -44.42
N TYR A 132 -14.15 -0.77 -43.81
CA TYR A 132 -15.26 -1.21 -42.96
C TYR A 132 -14.92 -1.13 -41.47
N GLU A 133 -13.76 -0.58 -41.10
CA GLU A 133 -13.30 -0.48 -39.71
C GLU A 133 -14.31 0.25 -38.82
N ASP A 134 -14.76 1.44 -39.22
CA ASP A 134 -15.76 2.20 -38.47
C ASP A 134 -17.11 1.46 -38.36
N GLN A 135 -17.52 0.77 -39.42
CA GLN A 135 -18.77 0.02 -39.44
C GLN A 135 -18.70 -1.20 -38.52
N HIS A 136 -17.58 -1.91 -38.53
CA HIS A 136 -17.31 -3.01 -37.62
C HIS A 136 -17.25 -2.49 -36.18
N TYR A 137 -16.49 -1.42 -35.89
CA TYR A 137 -16.34 -0.89 -34.54
C TYR A 137 -17.68 -0.58 -33.89
N LYS A 138 -18.62 0.06 -34.63
CA LYS A 138 -19.99 0.34 -34.15
C LYS A 138 -20.83 -0.90 -33.82
N LYS A 139 -20.47 -2.07 -34.36
CA LYS A 139 -21.17 -3.35 -34.15
C LYS A 139 -20.35 -4.35 -33.33
N CYS A 140 -19.09 -4.05 -33.05
CA CYS A 140 -18.19 -4.93 -32.33
C CYS A 140 -18.74 -5.17 -30.92
N LYS A 141 -18.95 -6.43 -30.56
CA LYS A 141 -19.45 -6.82 -29.24
C LYS A 141 -18.42 -6.55 -28.13
N TYR A 142 -17.14 -6.54 -28.49
CA TYR A 142 -16.06 -6.34 -27.54
C TYR A 142 -15.68 -4.86 -27.37
N ARG A 143 -16.35 -3.93 -28.07
CA ARG A 143 -16.08 -2.50 -27.92
C ARG A 143 -16.44 -2.03 -26.51
N MET A 144 -15.70 -1.03 -26.02
CA MET A 144 -16.08 -0.30 -24.82
C MET A 144 -17.22 0.65 -25.13
N VAL A 145 -18.19 0.71 -24.24
CA VAL A 145 -19.34 1.62 -24.27
C VAL A 145 -19.50 2.23 -22.89
N GLN A 146 -19.97 3.48 -22.85
CA GLN A 146 -20.27 4.17 -21.59
C GLN A 146 -21.72 3.90 -21.20
N CYS A 147 -21.97 3.58 -19.93
CA CYS A 147 -23.31 3.42 -19.40
C CYS A 147 -24.05 4.76 -19.34
N PRO A 148 -25.27 4.88 -19.91
CA PRO A 148 -26.04 6.12 -19.87
C PRO A 148 -26.62 6.44 -18.48
N PHE A 149 -26.52 5.52 -17.52
CA PHE A 149 -27.05 5.67 -16.16
C PHE A 149 -25.97 6.03 -15.15
N CYS A 150 -24.87 5.27 -15.09
CA CYS A 150 -23.78 5.51 -14.13
C CYS A 150 -22.54 6.18 -14.73
N ASN A 151 -22.45 6.35 -16.05
CA ASN A 151 -21.28 6.86 -16.79
C ASN A 151 -20.00 6.01 -16.71
N GLU A 152 -20.07 4.79 -16.16
CA GLU A 152 -18.95 3.84 -16.18
C GLU A 152 -18.82 3.16 -17.55
N ASP A 153 -17.58 2.88 -17.95
CA ASP A 153 -17.28 2.16 -19.18
C ASP A 153 -17.37 0.64 -18.96
N TYR A 154 -17.99 -0.07 -19.90
CA TYR A 154 -18.09 -1.53 -19.90
C TYR A 154 -17.98 -2.09 -21.32
N ILE A 155 -17.74 -3.40 -21.44
CA ILE A 155 -17.69 -4.08 -22.74
C ILE A 155 -19.12 -4.38 -23.20
N SER A 156 -19.48 -4.00 -24.42
CA SER A 156 -20.85 -4.15 -24.97
C SER A 156 -21.40 -5.59 -24.89
N ALA A 157 -20.56 -6.62 -24.90
CA ALA A 157 -20.95 -8.01 -24.73
C ALA A 157 -21.50 -8.36 -23.35
N PHE A 158 -21.19 -7.54 -22.33
CA PHE A 158 -21.61 -7.70 -20.94
C PHE A 158 -22.65 -6.63 -20.53
N GLU A 159 -23.41 -6.10 -21.50
CA GLU A 159 -24.45 -5.10 -21.23
C GLU A 159 -25.51 -5.60 -20.26
N GLU A 160 -25.99 -6.84 -20.45
CA GLU A 160 -27.01 -7.43 -19.57
C GLU A 160 -26.51 -7.55 -18.13
N GLU A 161 -25.31 -8.10 -17.93
CA GLU A 161 -24.66 -8.24 -16.61
C GLU A 161 -24.42 -6.87 -15.96
N HIS A 162 -23.95 -5.87 -16.72
CA HIS A 162 -23.76 -4.53 -16.21
C HIS A 162 -25.09 -3.90 -15.75
N ILE A 163 -26.16 -4.00 -16.55
CA ILE A 163 -27.47 -3.43 -16.21
C ILE A 163 -28.12 -4.14 -15.02
N GLU A 164 -27.90 -5.44 -14.88
CA GLU A 164 -28.33 -6.21 -13.70
C GLU A 164 -27.68 -5.76 -12.40
N ASP A 165 -26.48 -5.16 -12.44
CA ASP A 165 -25.77 -4.66 -11.26
C ASP A 165 -25.72 -3.12 -11.14
N CYS A 166 -26.11 -2.38 -12.18
CA CYS A 166 -26.01 -0.92 -12.21
C CYS A 166 -26.92 -0.24 -11.16
N GLU A 167 -26.31 0.38 -10.15
CA GLU A 167 -27.02 1.07 -9.07
C GLU A 167 -27.82 2.31 -9.54
N GLU A 168 -27.41 2.93 -10.64
CA GLU A 168 -28.08 4.11 -11.20
C GLU A 168 -29.11 3.75 -12.28
N PHE A 169 -29.28 2.46 -12.57
CA PHE A 169 -30.32 2.00 -13.48
C PHE A 169 -31.70 2.41 -12.96
N LEU A 170 -32.53 2.92 -13.88
CA LEU A 170 -33.84 3.47 -13.54
C LEU A 170 -34.91 2.38 -13.60
N GLU A 171 -35.55 2.13 -12.46
CA GLU A 171 -36.58 1.11 -12.32
C GLU A 171 -37.96 1.71 -12.01
N CYS A 172 -38.99 0.89 -12.17
CA CYS A 172 -40.33 1.18 -11.68
C CYS A 172 -40.53 0.57 -10.29
N CYS A 173 -41.21 1.31 -9.42
CA CYS A 173 -41.63 0.77 -8.13
C CYS A 173 -42.86 -0.14 -8.31
N ASP A 174 -42.72 -1.42 -7.98
CA ASP A 174 -43.80 -2.43 -8.07
C ASP A 174 -45.06 -2.11 -7.25
N PHE A 175 -44.92 -1.26 -6.22
CA PHE A 175 -46.02 -0.93 -5.33
C PHE A 175 -46.81 0.28 -5.79
N CYS A 176 -46.13 1.35 -6.21
CA CYS A 176 -46.80 2.61 -6.54
C CYS A 176 -46.70 3.01 -8.02
N ASP A 177 -46.14 2.15 -8.87
CA ASP A 177 -46.01 2.31 -10.32
C ASP A 177 -45.22 3.58 -10.71
N THR A 178 -44.48 4.16 -9.77
CA THR A 178 -43.62 5.33 -10.03
C THR A 178 -42.40 4.86 -10.81
N VAL A 179 -42.19 5.44 -11.98
CA VAL A 179 -41.05 5.15 -12.87
C VAL A 179 -39.90 6.13 -12.64
N GLY A 180 -38.70 5.75 -13.08
CA GLY A 180 -37.54 6.65 -13.06
C GLY A 180 -36.88 6.74 -11.69
N ILE A 181 -36.96 5.69 -10.87
CA ILE A 181 -36.30 5.63 -9.57
C ILE A 181 -34.96 4.91 -9.77
N PRO A 182 -33.80 5.55 -9.51
CA PRO A 182 -32.52 4.85 -9.51
C PRO A 182 -32.57 3.68 -8.52
N ARG A 183 -32.00 2.54 -8.90
CA ARG A 183 -31.97 1.34 -8.04
C ARG A 183 -31.39 1.65 -6.65
N SER A 184 -30.33 2.45 -6.58
CA SER A 184 -29.72 2.95 -5.35
C SER A 184 -30.70 3.68 -4.41
N LYS A 185 -31.74 4.30 -4.98
CA LYS A 185 -32.79 5.05 -4.27
C LYS A 185 -34.08 4.25 -4.05
N MET A 186 -34.18 3.01 -4.54
CA MET A 186 -35.40 2.22 -4.42
C MET A 186 -35.75 1.95 -2.94
N ASN A 187 -34.78 1.55 -2.12
CA ASN A 187 -35.03 1.31 -0.70
C ASN A 187 -35.47 2.58 0.06
N ASP A 188 -34.84 3.73 -0.25
CA ASP A 188 -35.25 5.03 0.29
C ASP A 188 -36.68 5.39 -0.15
N HIS A 189 -37.01 5.14 -1.41
CA HIS A 189 -38.38 5.32 -1.91
C HIS A 189 -39.36 4.44 -1.13
N LEU A 190 -39.12 3.13 -1.01
CA LEU A 190 -40.02 2.18 -0.34
C LEU A 190 -40.25 2.54 1.14
N THR A 191 -39.21 3.05 1.83
CA THR A 191 -39.25 3.33 3.28
C THR A 191 -39.68 4.75 3.65
N LYS A 192 -39.65 5.72 2.71
CA LYS A 192 -39.90 7.14 3.02
C LYS A 192 -40.89 7.83 2.10
N ALA A 193 -41.06 7.37 0.85
CA ALA A 193 -41.76 8.12 -0.20
C ALA A 193 -42.85 7.33 -0.94
N CYS A 194 -42.85 6.00 -0.86
CA CYS A 194 -43.81 5.15 -1.56
C CYS A 194 -45.23 5.39 -1.01
N LYS A 195 -46.16 5.74 -1.89
CA LYS A 195 -47.55 6.07 -1.52
C LYS A 195 -48.40 4.86 -1.15
N LYS A 196 -48.06 3.66 -1.66
CA LYS A 196 -48.84 2.43 -1.43
C LYS A 196 -48.33 1.57 -0.25
N ILE A 197 -47.12 1.80 0.26
CA ILE A 197 -46.58 1.09 1.42
C ILE A 197 -46.98 1.78 2.73
N PRO A 198 -47.47 1.05 3.75
CA PRO A 198 -47.65 1.59 5.09
C PRO A 198 -46.30 1.87 5.77
N HIS A 199 -46.10 3.11 6.19
CA HIS A 199 -44.91 3.58 6.91
C HIS A 199 -45.16 3.62 8.40
N SER A 200 -44.16 3.24 9.19
CA SER A 200 -44.21 3.38 10.65
C SER A 200 -44.16 4.86 11.06
N CYS A 201 -44.82 5.20 12.16
CA CYS A 201 -44.67 6.53 12.76
C CYS A 201 -43.20 6.81 13.14
N LYS A 202 -42.75 8.07 13.01
CA LYS A 202 -41.40 8.50 13.40
C LYS A 202 -41.09 8.30 14.88
N PHE A 203 -42.13 8.14 15.70
CA PHE A 203 -42.04 7.86 17.13
C PHE A 203 -42.12 6.35 17.45
N ALA A 204 -42.00 5.46 16.47
CA ALA A 204 -42.03 4.02 16.70
C ALA A 204 -40.88 3.53 17.57
N SER A 205 -39.71 4.16 17.49
CA SER A 205 -38.55 3.87 18.36
C SER A 205 -38.79 4.17 19.84
N ILE A 206 -39.76 5.02 20.16
CA ILE A 206 -40.15 5.37 21.53
C ILE A 206 -41.53 4.81 21.91
N GLY A 207 -42.09 3.88 21.12
CA GLY A 207 -43.27 3.10 21.49
C GLY A 207 -44.54 3.30 20.66
N CYS A 208 -44.56 4.19 19.67
CA CYS A 208 -45.74 4.35 18.80
C CYS A 208 -45.86 3.20 17.79
N GLN A 209 -46.89 2.36 17.89
CA GLN A 209 -47.03 1.14 17.08
C GLN A 209 -47.77 1.35 15.74
N GLU A 210 -48.18 2.57 15.44
CA GLU A 210 -48.99 2.89 14.27
C GLU A 210 -48.20 2.80 12.95
N LYS A 211 -48.81 2.14 11.95
CA LYS A 211 -48.30 2.04 10.57
C LYS A 211 -49.39 2.43 9.58
N MET A 212 -49.09 3.35 8.66
CA MET A 212 -50.07 3.85 7.69
C MET A 212 -49.41 4.46 6.46
N ILE A 213 -50.16 4.56 5.36
CA ILE A 213 -49.70 5.23 4.14
C ILE A 213 -49.41 6.73 4.37
N LEU A 214 -48.54 7.31 3.54
CA LEU A 214 -48.02 8.69 3.71
C LEU A 214 -49.11 9.75 3.85
N ASP A 215 -50.20 9.64 3.09
CA ASP A 215 -51.31 10.61 3.13
C ASP A 215 -51.97 10.66 4.52
N LYS A 216 -52.12 9.50 5.18
CA LYS A 216 -52.66 9.41 6.54
C LYS A 216 -51.62 9.70 7.61
N LEU A 217 -50.34 9.45 7.33
CA LEU A 217 -49.26 9.63 8.28
C LEU A 217 -49.15 11.08 8.79
N ARG A 218 -49.30 12.08 7.90
CA ARG A 218 -49.31 13.49 8.34
C ARG A 218 -50.46 13.81 9.28
N SER A 219 -51.66 13.28 8.99
CA SER A 219 -52.83 13.49 9.84
C SER A 219 -52.66 12.86 11.22
N HIS A 220 -52.15 11.62 11.28
CA HIS A 220 -51.82 10.96 12.54
C HIS A 220 -50.76 11.73 13.34
N GLN A 221 -49.68 12.19 12.69
CA GLN A 221 -48.62 12.95 13.39
C GLN A 221 -49.16 14.21 14.06
N SER A 222 -50.14 14.89 13.44
CA SER A 222 -50.78 16.07 14.03
C SER A 222 -51.72 15.70 15.17
N ILE A 223 -52.56 14.67 14.99
CA ILE A 223 -53.58 14.28 15.97
C ILE A 223 -52.95 13.63 17.21
N ALA A 224 -51.98 12.74 17.02
CA ALA A 224 -51.34 11.98 18.09
C ALA A 224 -50.18 12.74 18.77
N THR A 225 -50.09 14.06 18.62
CA THR A 225 -48.99 14.88 19.17
C THR A 225 -48.86 14.72 20.69
N GLU A 226 -49.97 14.78 21.42
CA GLU A 226 -49.99 14.61 22.88
C GLU A 226 -49.51 13.21 23.30
N HIS A 227 -49.98 12.17 22.60
CA HIS A 227 -49.53 10.80 22.84
C HIS A 227 -48.03 10.63 22.60
N HIS A 228 -47.49 11.19 21.51
CA HIS A 228 -46.07 11.15 21.22
C HIS A 228 -45.23 11.92 22.24
N LEU A 229 -45.73 13.04 22.77
CA LEU A 229 -45.07 13.78 23.83
C LEU A 229 -45.02 12.97 25.14
N ASN A 230 -46.09 12.28 25.51
CA ASN A 230 -46.10 11.41 26.68
C ASN A 230 -45.10 10.25 26.55
N LEU A 231 -45.07 9.58 25.40
CA LEU A 231 -44.06 8.55 25.12
C LEU A 231 -42.62 9.09 25.23
N ALA A 232 -42.38 10.31 24.75
CA ALA A 232 -41.07 10.94 24.85
C ALA A 232 -40.69 11.26 26.31
N LEU A 233 -41.64 11.73 27.11
CA LEU A 233 -41.44 11.98 28.54
C LEU A 233 -41.13 10.69 29.30
N ASP A 234 -41.91 9.63 29.07
CA ASP A 234 -41.68 8.33 29.70
C ASP A 234 -40.27 7.81 29.37
N LYS A 235 -39.85 7.89 28.11
CA LYS A 235 -38.51 7.46 27.69
C LYS A 235 -37.39 8.32 28.31
N ILE A 236 -37.61 9.62 28.47
CA ILE A 236 -36.66 10.52 29.15
C ILE A 236 -36.53 10.12 30.63
N CYS A 237 -37.63 9.81 31.30
CA CYS A 237 -37.61 9.35 32.69
C CYS A 237 -36.85 8.02 32.83
N GLU A 238 -37.14 7.02 31.98
CA GLU A 238 -36.40 5.75 31.97
C GLU A 238 -34.89 5.96 31.78
N GLN A 239 -34.50 6.84 30.85
CA GLN A 239 -33.08 7.16 30.61
C GLN A 239 -32.41 7.85 31.81
N GLN A 240 -33.14 8.71 32.54
CA GLN A 240 -32.62 9.34 33.75
C GLN A 240 -32.35 8.30 34.85
N ASP A 241 -33.23 7.31 35.00
CA ASP A 241 -33.06 6.23 35.98
C ASP A 241 -31.85 5.33 35.65
N GLU A 242 -31.65 4.99 34.37
CA GLU A 242 -30.46 4.25 33.93
C GLU A 242 -29.16 5.01 34.22
N ILE A 243 -29.13 6.33 33.97
CA ILE A 243 -27.97 7.19 34.26
C ILE A 243 -27.66 7.19 35.77
N ILE A 244 -28.69 7.31 36.61
CA ILE A 244 -28.53 7.27 38.07
C ILE A 244 -27.97 5.91 38.52
N SER A 245 -28.50 4.81 37.97
CA SER A 245 -28.03 3.46 38.24
C SER A 245 -26.55 3.27 37.86
N LEU A 246 -26.14 3.74 36.69
CA LEU A 246 -24.74 3.69 36.23
C LEU A 246 -23.81 4.49 37.14
N ARG A 247 -24.20 5.71 37.53
CA ARG A 247 -23.43 6.54 38.48
C ARG A 247 -23.25 5.83 39.82
N ASN A 248 -24.31 5.23 40.36
CA ASN A 248 -24.25 4.48 41.61
C ASN A 248 -23.28 3.29 41.54
N SER A 249 -23.30 2.54 40.43
CA SER A 249 -22.35 1.45 40.17
C SER A 249 -20.91 1.95 40.10
N GLN A 250 -20.66 3.10 39.45
CA GLN A 250 -19.34 3.71 39.37
C GLN A 250 -18.81 4.12 40.75
N THR A 251 -19.66 4.75 41.58
CA THR A 251 -19.31 5.10 42.97
C THR A 251 -18.99 3.87 43.81
N LYS A 252 -19.79 2.80 43.68
CA LYS A 252 -19.55 1.53 44.38
C LYS A 252 -18.21 0.90 43.98
N PHE A 253 -17.89 0.92 42.69
CA PHE A 253 -16.60 0.43 42.20
C PHE A 253 -15.42 1.27 42.74
N SER A 254 -15.54 2.60 42.71
CA SER A 254 -14.52 3.51 43.26
C SER A 254 -14.28 3.27 44.76
N ASN A 255 -15.34 3.04 45.55
CA ASN A 255 -15.21 2.74 46.98
C ASN A 255 -14.53 1.39 47.23
N LEU A 256 -14.89 0.35 46.47
CA LEU A 256 -14.25 -0.98 46.56
C LEU A 256 -12.77 -0.92 46.14
N PHE A 257 -12.44 -0.10 45.14
CA PHE A 257 -11.06 0.16 44.71
C PHE A 257 -10.24 0.77 45.85
N ASN A 258 -10.73 1.85 46.48
CA ASN A 258 -10.03 2.49 47.60
C ASN A 258 -9.85 1.56 48.81
N GLN A 259 -10.77 0.62 49.05
CA GLN A 259 -10.69 -0.33 50.16
C GLN A 259 -9.65 -1.45 49.95
N ARG A 260 -9.41 -1.87 48.70
CA ARG A 260 -8.47 -2.96 48.38
C ARG A 260 -7.01 -2.51 48.27
N VAL A 261 -6.75 -1.24 47.95
CA VAL A 261 -5.41 -0.66 47.81
C VAL A 261 -4.88 -0.09 49.15
N GLY A 262 -5.36 -0.62 50.28
CA GLY A 262 -4.89 -0.29 51.63
C GLY A 262 -3.48 -0.80 51.99
N LEU A 263 -2.66 -1.19 51.01
CA LEU A 263 -1.22 -1.44 51.17
C LEU A 263 -0.46 -0.17 50.78
N SER A 264 -0.46 0.80 51.70
CA SER A 264 0.61 1.80 51.90
C SER A 264 1.31 2.30 50.62
N LEU A 265 0.56 2.91 49.70
CA LEU A 265 1.09 3.79 48.65
C LEU A 265 1.84 4.95 49.33
N LYS A 266 3.15 4.78 49.56
CA LYS A 266 4.00 5.78 50.22
C LYS A 266 4.82 6.49 49.15
N GLU A 267 4.83 7.81 49.21
CA GLU A 267 5.73 8.63 48.38
C GLU A 267 7.20 8.36 48.73
N ASN A 268 7.47 7.92 49.97
CA ASN A 268 8.80 7.64 50.49
C ASN A 268 8.92 6.18 50.93
N HIS A 269 9.82 5.43 50.30
CA HIS A 269 10.23 4.10 50.73
C HIS A 269 11.56 4.19 51.50
N VAL A 270 11.65 3.51 52.64
CA VAL A 270 12.87 3.48 53.47
C VAL A 270 13.41 2.06 53.42
N TRP A 271 14.59 1.90 52.83
CA TRP A 271 15.28 0.62 52.74
C TRP A 271 16.40 0.55 53.79
N THR A 272 16.32 -0.43 54.69
CA THR A 272 17.30 -0.64 55.76
C THR A 272 18.04 -1.96 55.53
N ILE A 273 19.36 -1.88 55.35
CA ILE A 273 20.26 -3.02 55.15
C ILE A 273 21.01 -3.27 56.46
N LEU A 274 20.64 -4.35 57.14
CA LEU A 274 21.23 -4.76 58.41
C LEU A 274 22.59 -5.45 58.21
N GLY A 275 23.53 -5.21 59.14
CA GLY A 275 24.87 -5.84 59.14
C GLY A 275 25.69 -5.51 57.90
N PHE A 276 25.50 -4.31 57.33
CA PHE A 276 26.16 -3.86 56.11
C PHE A 276 27.68 -3.78 56.27
N ASP A 277 28.19 -3.41 57.43
CA ASP A 277 29.61 -3.35 57.75
C ASP A 277 30.32 -4.71 57.60
N GLU A 278 29.72 -5.77 58.14
CA GLU A 278 30.22 -7.13 58.00
C GLU A 278 30.06 -7.66 56.58
N LYS A 279 28.92 -7.38 55.93
CA LYS A 279 28.70 -7.69 54.51
C LYS A 279 29.74 -7.01 53.61
N LEU A 280 30.07 -5.75 53.89
CA LEU A 280 31.09 -4.98 53.19
C LEU A 280 32.49 -5.57 53.42
N ARG A 281 32.80 -5.97 54.66
CA ARG A 281 34.07 -6.62 55.00
C ARG A 281 34.25 -7.93 54.23
N LEU A 282 33.21 -8.74 54.13
CA LEU A 282 33.22 -9.99 53.35
C LEU A 282 33.37 -9.74 51.84
N ALA A 283 32.67 -8.73 51.31
CA ALA A 283 32.80 -8.30 49.91
C ALA A 283 34.18 -7.69 49.57
N LYS A 284 35.02 -7.37 50.56
CA LYS A 284 36.43 -7.01 50.32
C LYS A 284 37.33 -8.24 50.17
N GLN A 285 36.93 -9.38 50.74
CA GLN A 285 37.79 -10.56 50.82
C GLN A 285 37.57 -11.55 49.68
N GLN A 286 36.36 -11.72 49.13
CA GLN A 286 36.10 -12.85 48.21
C GLN A 286 35.21 -12.61 46.97
N SER A 287 34.45 -11.52 46.78
CA SER A 287 33.67 -11.28 45.55
C SER A 287 32.99 -9.89 45.52
N ASP A 288 32.40 -9.52 44.38
CA ASP A 288 31.46 -8.41 44.18
C ASP A 288 30.27 -8.46 45.16
N TYR A 289 29.81 -7.29 45.65
CA TYR A 289 28.65 -7.14 46.54
C TYR A 289 27.38 -6.81 45.74
N LEU A 290 26.27 -7.48 46.07
CA LEU A 290 24.94 -7.23 45.50
C LEU A 290 23.86 -7.41 46.57
N GLU A 291 22.98 -6.43 46.74
CA GLU A 291 21.83 -6.50 47.64
C GLU A 291 20.56 -5.99 46.93
N LEU A 292 19.41 -6.62 47.18
CA LEU A 292 18.12 -6.23 46.60
C LEU A 292 17.12 -5.85 47.71
N THR A 293 16.26 -4.87 47.43
CA THR A 293 15.10 -4.57 48.28
C THR A 293 14.01 -5.64 48.14
N GLU A 294 13.11 -5.70 49.11
CA GLU A 294 11.78 -6.25 48.88
C GLU A 294 11.02 -5.39 47.84
N ASP A 295 10.00 -5.99 47.22
CA ASP A 295 9.14 -5.27 46.29
C ASP A 295 8.31 -4.21 47.01
N PHE A 296 8.21 -3.02 46.44
CA PHE A 296 7.38 -1.95 46.99
C PHE A 296 6.56 -1.26 45.91
N TYR A 297 5.43 -0.67 46.33
CA TYR A 297 4.57 0.12 45.46
C TYR A 297 4.90 1.60 45.58
N THR A 298 5.02 2.26 44.43
CA THR A 298 5.03 3.73 44.32
C THR A 298 3.64 4.28 44.65
N SER A 299 3.52 5.58 44.94
CA SER A 299 2.23 6.23 45.19
C SER A 299 1.21 6.09 44.05
N GLN A 300 1.69 5.86 42.83
CA GLN A 300 0.87 5.68 41.63
C GLN A 300 0.49 4.23 41.35
N GLY A 301 0.96 3.27 42.15
CA GLY A 301 0.63 1.85 42.01
C GLY A 301 1.62 1.04 41.16
N TYR A 302 2.70 1.62 40.63
CA TYR A 302 3.77 0.83 40.01
C TYR A 302 4.53 0.04 41.06
N LYS A 303 4.86 -1.21 40.76
CA LYS A 303 5.63 -2.10 41.63
C LYS A 303 7.10 -2.10 41.21
N LEU A 304 7.99 -1.75 42.14
CA LEU A 304 9.43 -1.61 41.90
C LEU A 304 10.24 -2.45 42.90
N ASN A 305 11.47 -2.78 42.52
CA ASN A 305 12.53 -3.13 43.45
C ASN A 305 13.80 -2.34 43.13
N CYS A 306 14.74 -2.30 44.08
CA CYS A 306 16.00 -1.59 43.95
C CYS A 306 17.17 -2.52 44.28
N CYS A 307 18.31 -2.30 43.64
CA CYS A 307 19.50 -3.09 43.80
C CYS A 307 20.73 -2.20 44.06
N LEU A 308 21.50 -2.53 45.09
CA LEU A 308 22.76 -1.89 45.44
C LEU A 308 23.92 -2.85 45.12
N GLU A 309 24.80 -2.44 44.21
CA GLU A 309 25.93 -3.26 43.74
C GLU A 309 27.27 -2.54 43.99
N SER A 310 28.32 -3.24 44.40
CA SER A 310 29.67 -2.66 44.43
C SER A 310 30.35 -2.76 43.07
N SER A 311 30.85 -1.65 42.54
CA SER A 311 31.70 -1.65 41.34
C SER A 311 33.19 -1.87 41.70
N ARG A 312 33.89 -2.73 40.96
CA ARG A 312 35.35 -2.88 41.09
C ARG A 312 36.06 -1.61 40.60
N PRO A 313 37.19 -1.19 41.21
CA PRO A 313 38.00 -0.09 40.67
C PRO A 313 38.54 -0.49 39.28
N PHE A 314 38.07 0.18 38.23
CA PHE A 314 38.54 -0.08 36.87
C PHE A 314 39.80 0.74 36.58
N THR A 315 40.99 0.15 36.78
CA THR A 315 42.23 0.68 36.19
C THR A 315 43.33 -0.39 36.10
N PRO A 316 44.13 -0.42 35.02
CA PRO A 316 45.26 -1.33 34.85
C PRO A 316 46.49 -1.02 35.73
N ASP A 317 46.57 0.18 36.32
CA ASP A 317 47.70 0.59 37.15
C ASP A 317 47.35 0.53 38.63
N ASN A 318 48.13 -0.29 39.35
CA ASN A 318 48.11 -0.59 40.79
C ASN A 318 48.40 0.66 41.67
N ASP A 319 47.58 1.70 41.52
CA ASP A 319 47.55 2.86 42.40
C ASP A 319 46.46 2.63 43.46
N ASP A 320 46.91 2.39 44.69
CA ASP A 320 46.17 1.99 45.89
C ASP A 320 45.36 3.14 46.53
N SER A 321 45.01 4.16 45.72
CA SER A 321 44.25 5.34 46.12
C SER A 321 42.81 5.37 45.55
N LYS A 322 42.32 4.25 45.00
CA LYS A 322 41.04 4.16 44.25
C LYS A 322 39.87 3.76 45.14
N ARG A 323 39.01 4.73 45.44
CA ARG A 323 37.77 4.60 46.24
C ARG A 323 36.79 3.61 45.59
N ARG A 324 36.30 2.61 46.35
CA ARG A 324 35.20 1.71 45.95
C ARG A 324 33.89 2.50 45.85
N TRP A 325 33.17 2.32 44.76
CA TRP A 325 31.87 2.97 44.50
C TRP A 325 30.75 1.94 44.47
N PHE A 326 29.57 2.35 44.92
CA PHE A 326 28.35 1.57 44.86
C PHE A 326 27.43 2.15 43.78
N ALA A 327 26.85 1.26 42.97
CA ALA A 327 25.82 1.57 42.01
C ALA A 327 24.44 1.24 42.60
N LEU A 328 23.43 2.04 42.27
CA LEU A 328 22.05 1.84 42.68
C LEU A 328 21.14 1.77 41.46
N TYR A 329 20.47 0.65 41.24
CA TYR A 329 19.58 0.42 40.09
C TYR A 329 18.14 0.18 40.56
N PHE A 330 17.17 0.61 39.77
CA PHE A 330 15.75 0.38 39.97
C PHE A 330 15.20 -0.49 38.84
N CYS A 331 14.33 -1.44 39.16
CA CYS A 331 13.67 -2.30 38.18
C CYS A 331 12.16 -2.29 38.39
N THR A 332 11.41 -2.32 37.29
CA THR A 332 9.96 -2.55 37.30
C THR A 332 9.65 -4.03 37.39
N ILE A 333 8.75 -4.39 38.31
CA ILE A 333 8.27 -5.75 38.53
C ILE A 333 6.79 -5.80 38.15
N GLU A 334 6.31 -6.96 37.68
CA GLU A 334 4.90 -7.17 37.37
C GLU A 334 4.03 -6.82 38.59
N GLY A 335 3.22 -5.79 38.41
CA GLY A 335 2.33 -5.23 39.41
C GLY A 335 0.88 -5.59 39.12
N ASN A 336 0.07 -5.61 40.17
CA ASN A 336 -1.36 -5.90 40.06
C ASN A 336 -2.16 -4.85 39.27
N PHE A 337 -1.54 -3.74 38.90
CA PHE A 337 -2.17 -2.57 38.30
C PHE A 337 -1.67 -2.27 36.88
N ASP A 338 -0.80 -3.10 36.32
CA ASP A 338 -0.07 -2.80 35.08
C ASP A 338 -0.97 -2.60 33.85
N GLU A 339 -2.20 -3.14 33.84
CA GLU A 339 -3.18 -2.97 32.76
C GLU A 339 -3.86 -1.59 32.73
N ILE A 340 -3.91 -0.89 33.86
CA ILE A 340 -4.56 0.43 33.98
C ILE A 340 -3.54 1.57 34.10
N LEU A 341 -2.27 1.24 34.34
CA LEU A 341 -1.18 2.20 34.45
C LEU A 341 -0.62 2.59 33.08
N LYS A 342 -0.04 3.79 33.01
CA LYS A 342 0.56 4.30 31.78
C LYS A 342 1.99 3.78 31.65
N TRP A 343 2.31 3.26 30.47
CA TRP A 343 3.65 2.75 30.16
C TRP A 343 4.23 3.45 28.92
N PRO A 344 5.56 3.58 28.82
CA PRO A 344 6.59 3.23 29.82
C PRO A 344 6.49 4.10 31.08
N LEU A 345 7.01 3.61 32.21
CA LEU A 345 6.96 4.34 33.48
C LEU A 345 7.79 5.63 33.38
N VAL A 346 7.16 6.76 33.71
CA VAL A 346 7.78 8.10 33.77
C VAL A 346 7.56 8.69 35.16
N MET A 347 8.64 8.88 35.92
CA MET A 347 8.58 9.40 37.29
C MET A 347 9.93 9.95 37.77
N SER A 348 9.97 10.80 38.79
CA SER A 348 11.22 11.17 39.46
C SER A 348 11.51 10.22 40.62
N ILE A 349 12.75 9.70 40.73
CA ILE A 349 13.19 8.87 41.86
C ILE A 349 14.42 9.52 42.49
N GLU A 350 14.29 9.92 43.74
CA GLU A 350 15.29 10.66 44.51
C GLU A 350 15.80 9.77 45.66
N PRO A 351 16.87 8.98 45.44
CA PRO A 351 17.49 8.21 46.51
C PRO A 351 18.48 9.05 47.33
N SER A 352 18.50 8.88 48.65
CA SER A 352 19.46 9.51 49.56
C SER A 352 19.96 8.55 50.64
N ILE A 353 21.16 8.82 51.17
CA ILE A 353 21.76 8.07 52.29
C ILE A 353 22.08 9.06 53.42
N GLY A 354 21.62 8.77 54.64
CA GLY A 354 21.86 9.62 55.80
C GLY A 354 21.19 11.01 55.70
N ASN A 355 21.88 12.05 56.18
CA ASN A 355 21.43 13.46 56.15
C ASN A 355 22.02 14.27 54.98
N ASP A 356 22.82 13.64 54.10
CA ASP A 356 23.37 14.29 52.91
C ASP A 356 22.35 14.14 51.76
N GLU A 357 21.58 15.21 51.50
CA GLU A 357 20.77 15.32 50.27
C GLU A 357 21.73 15.53 49.08
N ARG A 358 21.83 14.54 48.19
CA ARG A 358 22.60 14.60 46.93
C ARG A 358 21.66 14.71 45.74
N ASP A 359 22.19 15.25 44.63
CA ASP A 359 21.46 15.69 43.43
C ASP A 359 20.40 14.70 42.88
N LEU A 360 19.28 15.30 42.45
CA LEU A 360 18.09 14.67 41.83
C LEU A 360 18.46 13.69 40.69
N LEU A 361 18.00 12.42 40.73
CA LEU A 361 17.74 11.69 39.48
C LEU A 361 16.31 12.00 39.08
N THR A 362 16.14 12.64 37.94
CA THR A 362 14.86 12.57 37.25
C THR A 362 14.91 11.36 36.32
N LEU A 363 14.05 10.34 36.50
CA LEU A 363 13.87 9.35 35.44
C LEU A 363 13.03 10.00 34.35
N THR A 364 13.71 10.70 33.45
CA THR A 364 13.10 11.22 32.23
C THR A 364 12.98 10.10 31.20
N THR A 365 12.15 10.35 30.18
CA THR A 365 11.79 9.47 29.05
C THR A 365 12.94 8.97 28.17
N GLU A 366 14.20 9.16 28.59
CA GLU A 366 15.39 8.85 27.79
C GLU A 366 15.79 7.37 27.83
N PHE A 367 15.20 6.55 28.73
CA PHE A 367 15.51 5.12 28.86
C PHE A 367 14.26 4.21 28.85
N PRO A 368 13.48 4.20 27.76
CA PRO A 368 12.16 3.55 27.69
C PRO A 368 12.20 2.02 27.80
N LYS A 369 13.35 1.37 27.60
CA LYS A 369 13.46 -0.09 27.63
C LYS A 369 13.54 -0.70 29.02
N SER A 370 14.22 -0.06 29.97
CA SER A 370 14.37 -0.58 31.34
C SER A 370 13.12 -0.38 32.21
N PHE A 371 12.23 0.53 31.79
CA PHE A 371 10.97 0.87 32.46
C PHE A 371 9.74 0.61 31.57
N ALA A 372 9.88 -0.30 30.59
CA ALA A 372 8.76 -0.79 29.81
C ALA A 372 7.80 -1.64 30.67
N LYS A 373 6.57 -1.84 30.19
CA LYS A 373 5.59 -2.70 30.87
C LYS A 373 6.19 -4.11 31.07
N PRO A 374 6.22 -4.65 32.30
CA PRO A 374 6.64 -6.03 32.56
C PRO A 374 5.85 -7.03 31.68
N PRO A 375 6.50 -8.10 31.16
CA PRO A 375 7.88 -8.54 31.39
C PRO A 375 8.91 -7.93 30.42
N HIS A 376 8.52 -6.91 29.63
CA HIS A 376 9.33 -6.41 28.51
C HIS A 376 10.47 -5.44 28.91
N GLY A 377 10.74 -5.27 30.21
CA GLY A 377 11.81 -4.42 30.73
C GLY A 377 13.20 -5.05 30.59
N GLU A 378 14.16 -4.35 30.00
CA GLU A 378 15.57 -4.79 29.90
C GLU A 378 16.43 -4.19 31.02
N GLY A 379 16.70 -4.98 32.07
CA GLY A 379 17.66 -4.66 33.14
C GLY A 379 17.26 -3.51 34.07
N GLY A 380 18.02 -3.33 35.15
CA GLY A 380 17.83 -2.21 36.08
C GLY A 380 18.47 -0.91 35.59
N TYR A 381 17.87 0.23 35.90
CA TYR A 381 18.40 1.55 35.55
C TYR A 381 18.56 2.44 36.78
N GLY A 382 19.64 3.22 36.83
CA GLY A 382 19.92 4.09 37.96
C GLY A 382 21.35 4.63 37.96
N TYR A 383 21.89 4.85 39.15
CA TYR A 383 23.17 5.51 39.38
C TYR A 383 24.32 4.50 39.34
N LYS A 384 25.20 4.57 38.32
CA LYS A 384 26.41 3.73 38.26
C LYS A 384 27.46 4.05 39.34
N GLN A 385 27.45 5.29 39.84
CA GLN A 385 28.32 5.76 40.93
C GLN A 385 27.46 6.56 41.92
N PHE A 386 26.61 5.84 42.66
CA PHE A 386 25.67 6.42 43.61
C PHE A 386 26.38 7.00 44.84
N THR A 387 27.21 6.18 45.50
CA THR A 387 27.94 6.59 46.71
C THR A 387 29.28 5.89 46.81
N SER A 388 30.23 6.51 47.50
CA SER A 388 31.54 5.90 47.77
C SER A 388 31.54 5.18 49.10
N GLU A 389 32.40 4.17 49.24
CA GLU A 389 32.57 3.43 50.50
C GLU A 389 32.87 4.36 51.69
N ALA A 390 33.71 5.38 51.49
CA ALA A 390 34.03 6.35 52.54
C ALA A 390 32.80 7.13 53.03
N GLN A 391 31.88 7.46 52.14
CA GLN A 391 30.64 8.13 52.51
C GLN A 391 29.70 7.20 53.26
N ILE A 392 29.60 5.95 52.80
CA ILE A 392 28.83 4.92 53.51
C ILE A 392 29.36 4.72 54.94
N MET A 393 30.68 4.64 55.12
CA MET A 393 31.27 4.48 56.45
C MET A 393 30.98 5.65 57.39
N ASN A 394 30.71 6.86 56.87
CA ASN A 394 30.36 8.03 57.68
C ASN A 394 28.88 8.06 58.11
N VAL A 395 28.02 7.27 57.47
CA VAL A 395 26.55 7.29 57.66
C VAL A 395 26.00 5.97 58.19
N ILE A 396 26.79 4.90 58.19
CA ILE A 396 26.45 3.64 58.88
C ILE A 396 26.29 3.93 60.37
N THR A 397 25.20 3.43 60.93
CA THR A 397 24.90 3.48 62.37
C THR A 397 24.60 2.06 62.83
N ASP A 398 25.26 1.60 63.89
CA ASP A 398 25.11 0.24 64.44
C ASP A 398 25.19 -0.88 63.37
N GLY A 399 26.15 -0.76 62.45
CA GLY A 399 26.35 -1.71 61.36
C GLY A 399 25.25 -1.71 60.29
N THR A 400 24.33 -0.73 60.31
CA THR A 400 23.18 -0.66 59.41
C THR A 400 23.29 0.51 58.44
N LEU A 401 22.97 0.26 57.16
CA LEU A 401 22.87 1.27 56.11
C LEU A 401 21.39 1.53 55.79
N THR A 402 20.98 2.80 55.75
CA THR A 402 19.62 3.19 55.37
C THR A 402 19.63 4.05 54.10
N ILE A 403 18.82 3.67 53.12
CA ILE A 403 18.61 4.37 51.86
C ILE A 403 17.15 4.82 51.80
N ASN A 404 16.92 6.13 51.68
CA ASN A 404 15.59 6.69 51.48
C ASN A 404 15.35 6.85 49.99
N ILE A 405 14.22 6.38 49.48
CA ILE A 405 13.83 6.46 48.07
C ILE A 405 12.53 7.26 48.02
N LYS A 406 12.61 8.52 47.55
CA LYS A 406 11.41 9.34 47.31
C LYS A 406 10.99 9.21 45.86
N THR A 407 9.69 9.06 45.63
CA THR A 407 9.10 8.93 44.30
C THR A 407 8.13 10.06 44.06
N LYS A 408 8.29 10.81 42.96
CA LYS A 408 7.41 11.92 42.58
C LYS A 408 6.90 11.76 41.17
N GLN A 409 5.67 12.21 40.94
CA GLN A 409 5.12 12.34 39.59
C GLN A 409 5.76 13.55 38.89
N LEU A 410 6.10 13.37 37.61
CA LEU A 410 6.52 14.45 36.73
C LEU A 410 5.33 15.20 36.13
#